data_AF-A0A7V7ZFE4-F1
#
_entry.id   AF-A0A7V7ZFE4-F1
#
_cell.length_a   1.000
_cell.length_b   1.000
_cell.length_c   1.000
_cell.angle_alpha   90.00
_cell.angle_beta   90.00
_cell.angle_gamma   90.00
#
_symmetry.space_group_name_H-M   'P 1'
#
loop_
_entity.id
_entity.type
_entity.pdbx_description
1 polymer ?
#
loop_
_entity_poly.entity_id
_entity_poly.type
_entity_poly.pdbx_seq_one_letter_code
_entity_poly.pdbx_strand_id
1 'polypeptide(L)' 'MRIERRDGETVDQLLRRFNKIVVAERITKTYREKMHFISKSEQRKEKARRAERNRRKRMAPAR' A
#
# COMPACT_ATOMS: atom_id res chain seq x y z
N MET A 1 11.75 -4.30 -8.44
CA MET A 1 12.19 -3.39 -7.35
C MET A 1 13.60 -3.80 -6.92
N ARG A 2 14.58 -2.90 -6.98
CA ARG A 2 15.96 -3.11 -6.52
C ARG A 2 16.32 -1.99 -5.55
N ILE A 3 16.81 -2.33 -4.36
CA ILE A 3 17.29 -1.35 -3.37
C ILE A 3 18.73 -1.68 -3.04
N GLU A 4 19.58 -0.67 -3.21
CA GLU A 4 20.97 -0.73 -2.80
C GLU A 4 21.16 0.05 -1.50
N ARG A 5 22.07 -0.47 -0.67
CA ARG A 5 22.50 0.16 0.56
C ARG A 5 23.24 1.46 0.21
N ARG A 6 22.95 2.54 0.94
CA ARG A 6 23.71 3.79 0.82
C ARG A 6 24.86 3.81 1.82
N ASP A 7 25.94 4.50 1.48
CA ASP A 7 27.05 4.71 2.39
C ASP A 7 26.58 5.49 3.63
N GLY A 8 27.03 5.04 4.81
CA GLY A 8 26.60 5.60 6.10
C GLY A 8 25.19 5.21 6.57
N GLU A 9 24.44 4.40 5.80
CA GLU A 9 23.10 3.95 6.19
C GLU A 9 23.15 2.73 7.12
N THR A 10 22.35 2.76 8.18
CA THR A 10 22.12 1.59 9.06
C THR A 10 21.15 0.61 8.41
N VAL A 11 21.20 -0.66 8.81
CA VAL A 11 20.30 -1.70 8.27
C VAL A 11 18.83 -1.33 8.50
N ASP A 12 18.50 -0.74 9.65
CA ASP A 12 17.13 -0.31 9.95
C ASP A 12 16.62 0.78 9.00
N GLN A 13 17.47 1.74 8.64
CA GLN A 13 17.12 2.79 7.67
C GLN A 13 16.84 2.19 6.28
N LEU A 14 17.66 1.22 5.87
CA LEU A 14 17.47 0.47 4.63
C LEU A 14 16.12 -0.27 4.64
N LEU A 15 15.79 -0.98 5.73
CA LEU A 15 14.52 -1.69 5.89
C LEU A 15 13.31 -0.73 5.88
N ARG A 16 13.42 0.44 6.50
CA ARG A 16 12.36 1.47 6.43
C ARG A 16 12.11 1.94 5.00
N ARG A 17 13.17 2.18 4.23
CA ARG A 17 13.07 2.52 2.79
C ARG A 17 12.43 1.40 1.99
N PHE A 18 12.85 0.16 2.22
CA PHE A 18 12.26 -1.01 1.60
C PHE A 18 10.76 -1.09 1.86
N ASN A 19 10.35 -1.02 3.13
CA ASN A 19 8.94 -1.04 3.50
C ASN A 19 8.15 0.11 2.86
N LYS A 20 8.72 1.32 2.81
CA LYS A 20 8.09 2.47 2.16
C LYS A 20 7.82 2.21 0.67
N ILE A 21 8.78 1.64 -0.05
CA ILE A 21 8.63 1.33 -1.47
C ILE A 21 7.60 0.21 -1.67
N VAL A 22 7.67 -0.88 -0.90
CA VAL A 22 6.69 -1.98 -0.97
C VAL A 22 5.25 -1.48 -0.75
N VAL A 23 5.06 -0.57 0.20
CA VAL A 23 3.75 0.04 0.47
C VAL A 23 3.32 0.99 -0.65
N ALA A 24 4.24 1.81 -1.17
CA ALA A 24 3.96 2.76 -2.25
C ALA A 24 3.57 2.04 -3.55
N GLU A 25 4.31 1.00 -3.93
CA GLU A 25 4.04 0.15 -5.08
C GLU A 25 2.86 -0.83 -4.85
N ARG A 26 2.32 -0.89 -3.62
CA ARG A 26 1.19 -1.74 -3.22
C ARG A 26 1.39 -3.24 -3.50
N ILE A 27 2.64 -3.71 -3.55
CA ILE A 27 3.00 -5.08 -3.95
C ILE A 27 2.22 -6.12 -3.14
N THR A 28 2.29 -6.04 -1.80
CA THR A 28 1.62 -6.98 -0.90
C THR A 28 0.10 -6.92 -1.01
N LYS A 29 -0.44 -5.74 -1.27
CA LYS A 29 -1.88 -5.54 -1.43
C LYS A 29 -2.39 -6.17 -2.72
N THR A 30 -1.72 -5.90 -3.85
CA THR A 30 -2.09 -6.46 -5.14
C THR A 30 -1.97 -7.98 -5.14
N TYR A 31 -0.96 -8.52 -4.45
CA TYR A 31 -0.85 -9.96 -4.25
C TYR A 31 -2.08 -10.54 -3.53
N ARG A 32 -2.46 -9.98 -2.38
CA ARG A 32 -3.65 -10.41 -1.61
C ARG A 32 -4.96 -10.30 -2.42
N GLU A 33 -5.13 -9.22 -3.19
CA GLU A 33 -6.31 -9.02 -4.04
C GLU A 33 -6.41 -10.06 -5.16
N LYS A 34 -5.28 -10.63 -5.61
CA LYS A 34 -5.22 -11.66 -6.66
C LYS A 34 -5.25 -13.09 -6.12
N MET A 35 -5.06 -13.30 -4.81
CA MET A 35 -5.04 -14.66 -4.24
C MET A 35 -6.38 -15.39 -4.35
N HIS A 36 -7.48 -14.65 -4.42
CA HIS A 36 -8.82 -15.22 -4.52
C HIS A 36 -9.54 -14.63 -5.72
N PHE A 37 -10.38 -15.45 -6.35
CA PHE A 37 -11.27 -14.97 -7.38
C PHE A 37 -12.33 -14.04 -6.78
N ILE A 38 -12.46 -12.85 -7.36
CA ILE A 38 -13.48 -11.86 -7.00
C ILE A 38 -14.19 -11.44 -8.28
N SER A 39 -15.52 -11.49 -8.28
CA SER A 39 -16.33 -11.07 -9.42
C SER A 39 -16.12 -9.58 -9.74
N LYS A 40 -16.36 -9.19 -11.01
CA LYS A 40 -16.25 -7.78 -11.42
C LYS A 40 -17.15 -6.84 -10.60
N SER A 41 -18.30 -7.32 -10.14
CA SER A 41 -19.23 -6.54 -9.31
C SER A 41 -18.63 -6.27 -7.92
N GLU A 42 -18.08 -7.29 -7.27
CA GLU A 42 -17.44 -7.15 -5.96
C GLU A 42 -16.17 -6.28 -6.03
N GLN A 43 -15.38 -6.37 -7.12
CA GLN A 43 -14.26 -5.46 -7.36
C GLN A 43 -14.71 -3.99 -7.43
N ARG A 44 -15.85 -3.71 -8.07
CA ARG A 44 -16.41 -2.35 -8.15
C ARG A 44 -16.88 -1.86 -6.78
N LYS A 45 -17.57 -2.71 -6.00
CA LYS A 45 -18.01 -2.39 -4.64
C LYS A 45 -16.82 -2.08 -3.72
N GLU A 46 -15.76 -2.88 -3.77
CA GLU A 46 -14.57 -2.65 -2.96
C GLU A 46 -13.83 -1.37 -3.37
N LYS A 47 -13.76 -1.06 -4.68
CA LYS A 47 -13.22 0.21 -5.17
C LYS A 47 -14.00 1.41 -4.63
N ALA A 48 -15.34 1.35 -4.65
CA ALA A 48 -16.20 2.40 -4.12
C ALA A 48 -16.02 2.58 -2.60
N ARG A 49 -16.06 1.49 -1.84
CA ARG A 49 -15.79 1.51 -0.38
C ARG A 49 -14.43 2.09 -0.05
N ARG A 50 -13.40 1.76 -0.84
CA ARG A 50 -12.06 2.29 -0.66
C ARG A 50 -11.97 3.79 -0.95
N ALA A 51 -12.63 4.26 -2.00
CA ALA A 51 -12.69 5.68 -2.33
C ALA A 51 -13.34 6.48 -1.20
N GLU A 52 -14.46 5.98 -0.68
CA GLU A 52 -15.16 6.59 0.46
C GLU A 52 -14.32 6.60 1.73
N ARG A 53 -13.65 5.50 2.07
CA ARG A 53 -12.71 5.45 3.21
C ARG A 53 -11.59 6.48 3.07
N ASN A 54 -11.02 6.63 1.87
CA ASN A 54 -9.98 7.62 1.63
C ASN A 54 -10.51 9.06 1.75
N ARG A 55 -11.74 9.32 1.29
CA ARG A 55 -12.40 10.62 1.43
C ARG A 55 -12.57 10.98 2.90
N ARG A 56 -13.10 10.06 3.71
CA ARG A 56 -13.24 10.25 5.17
C ARG A 56 -11.91 10.52 5.86
N LYS A 57 -10.86 9.77 5.51
CA LYS A 57 -9.51 10.00 6.06
C LYS A 57 -8.96 11.39 5.75
N ARG A 58 -9.26 11.96 4.58
CA ARG A 58 -8.84 13.32 4.20
C ARG A 58 -9.62 14.41 4.93
N MET A 59 -10.87 14.14 5.31
CA MET A 59 -11.75 15.09 5.99
C MET A 59 -11.65 15.02 7.52
N ALA A 60 -11.08 13.95 8.07
CA ALA A 60 -10.87 13.86 9.50
C ALA A 60 -9.77 14.86 9.93
N PRO A 61 -10.01 15.71 10.95
CA PRO A 61 -8.97 16.58 11.49
C PRO A 61 -7.83 15.70 12.02
N ALA A 62 -6.59 16.10 11.73
CA ALA A 62 -5.41 15.49 12.34
C ALA A 62 -5.54 15.67 13.86
N ARG A 63 -5.77 14.58 14.58
CA ARG A 63 -5.71 14.53 16.04
C ARG A 63 -4.25 14.46 16.48
#